data_AF-A0A2W1E0I3-F1
#
_entry.id   AF-A0A2W1E0I3-F1
#
_cell.length_a   1.000
_cell.length_b   1.000
_cell.length_c   1.000
_cell.angle_alpha   90.00
_cell.angle_beta   90.00
_cell.angle_gamma   90.00
#
_symmetry.space_group_name_H-M   'P 1'
#
loop_
_entity.id
_entity.type
_entity.pdbx_description
1 polymer ?
#
loop_
_entity_poly.entity_id
_entity_poly.type
_entity_poly.pdbx_seq_one_letter_code
_entity_poly.pdbx_strand_id
1 'polypeptide(L)'
;MAVVVTEEMDVVPTLPPPASKSDARLRLKSLARTVSAPLSLSRLESAHLDMDVSNKEMSSTPKPHQLSKQCSSILNLPQSLISRLRLDRDRWRHLAQKQATSISTLGQSLQNLQIATATLSAENAQLQARTEIHLAAIATLTSTLRNVAGKNDALLSRVDDATRSLLRLQKSDRAKGKMQQRNLTLKALLNRYSEKGVAAEAKADADTESALREALAAACERIEELEGRGSALLDALERQEDDECEDEEMDGGASVVEAEVAFRGMLEDEEFRELREEWEGLLGE
;
A
#
# COMPACT_ATOMS: atom_id res chain seq x y z
N MET A 1 1.25 -15.50 -46.10
CA MET A 1 0.12 -15.04 -45.26
C MET A 1 0.71 -14.25 -44.11
N ALA A 2 0.62 -12.93 -44.18
CA ALA A 2 1.08 -12.04 -43.12
C ALA A 2 -0.09 -11.77 -42.17
N VAL A 3 0.10 -12.03 -40.88
CA VAL A 3 -0.86 -11.66 -39.83
C VAL A 3 -0.32 -10.41 -39.16
N VAL A 4 -0.99 -9.30 -39.41
CA VAL A 4 -0.76 -8.02 -38.73
C VAL A 4 -1.49 -8.10 -37.39
N VAL A 5 -0.74 -7.99 -36.29
CA VAL A 5 -1.30 -7.81 -34.95
C VAL A 5 -1.28 -6.31 -34.67
N THR A 6 -2.45 -5.70 -34.59
CA THR A 6 -2.62 -4.32 -34.13
C THR A 6 -2.79 -4.32 -32.61
N GLU A 7 -1.82 -3.71 -31.93
CA GLU A 7 -1.82 -3.46 -30.50
C GLU A 7 -2.60 -2.17 -30.23
N GLU A 8 -3.82 -2.27 -29.69
CA GLU A 8 -4.55 -1.12 -29.15
C GLU A 8 -4.07 -0.87 -27.71
N MET A 9 -3.31 0.22 -27.51
CA MET A 9 -2.98 0.74 -26.18
C MET A 9 -4.19 1.50 -25.63
N ASP A 10 -4.88 0.92 -24.66
CA ASP A 10 -5.91 1.62 -23.88
C ASP A 10 -5.28 2.69 -22.99
N VAL A 11 -5.75 3.93 -23.16
CA VAL A 11 -5.38 5.10 -22.38
C VAL A 11 -5.97 4.96 -20.97
N VAL A 12 -5.09 4.82 -19.97
CA VAL A 12 -5.44 4.83 -18.55
C VAL A 12 -6.06 6.19 -18.17
N PRO A 13 -7.32 6.25 -17.68
CA PRO A 13 -7.88 7.50 -17.18
C PRO A 13 -7.26 7.85 -15.82
N THR A 14 -6.57 8.97 -15.76
CA THR A 14 -6.04 9.54 -14.51
C THR A 14 -7.20 9.94 -13.61
N LEU A 15 -7.30 9.35 -12.41
CA LEU A 15 -8.32 9.72 -11.42
C LEU A 15 -8.11 11.16 -10.93
N PRO A 16 -9.18 11.97 -10.78
CA PRO A 16 -9.10 13.23 -10.06
C PRO A 16 -8.91 12.99 -8.54
N PRO A 17 -8.23 13.88 -7.82
CA PRO A 17 -7.95 13.72 -6.40
C PRO A 17 -9.24 13.73 -5.57
N PRO A 18 -9.28 13.02 -4.42
CA PRO A 18 -10.46 12.95 -3.58
C PRO A 18 -10.81 14.33 -3.01
N ALA A 19 -12.04 14.78 -3.23
CA ALA A 19 -12.58 15.99 -2.65
C ALA A 19 -12.48 15.93 -1.12
N SER A 20 -11.84 16.96 -0.54
CA SER A 20 -11.58 17.05 0.89
C SER A 20 -12.87 17.00 1.71
N LYS A 21 -12.88 16.19 2.78
CA LYS A 21 -14.01 16.04 3.72
C LYS A 21 -14.35 17.33 4.49
N SER A 22 -13.57 18.40 4.31
CA SER A 22 -13.73 19.70 4.98
C SER A 22 -14.85 20.56 4.41
N ASP A 23 -15.19 20.44 3.11
CA ASP A 23 -16.18 21.34 2.50
C ASP A 23 -17.64 20.99 2.84
N ALA A 24 -17.95 19.70 3.07
CA ALA A 24 -19.30 19.26 3.39
C ALA A 24 -19.78 19.75 4.78
N ARG A 25 -18.86 19.89 5.75
CA ARG A 25 -19.19 20.34 7.12
C ARG A 25 -19.44 21.84 7.22
N LEU A 26 -18.92 22.65 6.30
CA LEU A 26 -19.13 24.10 6.30
C LEU A 26 -20.48 24.51 5.70
N ARG A 27 -21.04 23.71 4.78
CA ARG A 27 -22.36 24.01 4.18
C ARG A 27 -23.54 23.80 5.15
N LEU A 28 -23.48 22.78 6.00
CA LEU A 28 -24.56 22.50 6.98
C LEU A 28 -24.68 23.55 8.10
N LYS A 29 -23.60 24.27 8.44
CA LYS A 29 -23.64 25.34 9.46
C LYS A 29 -24.28 26.64 8.95
N SER A 30 -24.37 26.83 7.62
CA SER A 30 -25.01 28.02 7.04
C SER A 30 -26.54 27.92 7.01
N LEU A 31 -27.11 26.71 7.00
CA LEU A 31 -28.55 26.50 6.90
C LEU A 31 -29.29 26.61 8.24
N ALA A 32 -28.57 26.51 9.36
CA ALA A 32 -29.16 26.49 10.71
C ALA A 32 -29.48 27.89 11.30
N ARG A 33 -29.24 28.99 10.57
CA ARG A 33 -29.40 30.37 11.08
C ARG A 33 -30.61 31.16 10.54
N THR A 34 -31.47 30.59 9.70
CA THR A 34 -32.56 31.35 9.06
C THR A 34 -33.97 30.97 9.49
N VAL A 35 -34.15 30.10 10.49
CA VAL A 35 -35.48 29.75 11.01
C VAL A 35 -35.57 30.21 12.46
N SER A 36 -35.97 31.46 12.68
CA SER A 36 -36.71 31.97 13.85
C SER A 36 -36.66 33.50 13.88
N ALA A 37 -37.68 34.14 13.33
CA ALA A 37 -38.08 35.46 13.77
C ALA A 37 -39.61 35.48 13.84
N PRO A 38 -40.21 35.47 15.04
CA PRO A 38 -41.65 35.73 15.16
C PRO A 38 -41.88 37.19 14.76
N LEU A 39 -42.73 37.38 13.74
CA LEU A 39 -43.19 38.71 13.33
C LEU A 39 -43.89 39.37 14.52
N SER A 40 -43.18 40.26 15.20
CA SER A 40 -43.75 41.15 16.20
C SER A 40 -44.68 42.11 15.47
N LEU A 41 -45.97 41.79 15.49
CA LEU A 41 -47.06 42.69 15.10
C LEU A 41 -47.17 43.78 16.18
N SER A 42 -46.18 44.66 16.20
CA SER A 42 -46.14 45.78 17.12
C SER A 42 -46.94 46.93 16.53
N ARG A 43 -48.02 47.26 17.25
CA ARG A 43 -48.43 48.64 17.51
C ARG A 43 -49.08 49.36 16.33
N LEU A 44 -50.32 48.97 16.03
CA LEU A 44 -51.34 49.94 15.59
C LEU A 44 -51.56 50.91 16.74
N GLU A 45 -50.80 52.01 16.76
CA GLU A 45 -51.17 53.20 17.51
C GLU A 45 -52.48 53.72 16.93
N SER A 46 -53.56 53.26 17.56
CA SER A 46 -54.88 53.84 17.43
C SER A 46 -54.75 55.31 17.78
N ALA A 47 -54.86 56.19 16.77
CA ALA A 47 -55.00 57.61 17.00
C ALA A 47 -56.26 57.80 17.85
N HIS A 48 -56.03 58.02 19.15
CA HIS A 48 -57.01 58.45 20.12
C HIS A 48 -57.60 59.75 19.59
N LEU A 49 -58.81 59.68 19.03
CA LEU A 49 -59.62 60.88 18.81
C LEU A 49 -60.13 61.29 20.19
N ASP A 50 -59.36 62.14 20.88
CA ASP A 50 -59.89 62.97 21.95
C ASP A 50 -60.96 63.88 21.34
N MET A 51 -62.21 63.43 21.41
CA MET A 51 -63.36 64.32 21.31
C MET A 51 -63.59 64.90 22.70
N ASP A 52 -62.87 65.99 22.99
CA ASP A 52 -63.19 66.88 24.11
C ASP A 52 -64.60 67.45 23.88
N VAL A 53 -65.60 66.82 24.50
CA VAL A 53 -66.94 67.40 24.62
C VAL A 53 -66.90 68.39 25.78
N SER A 54 -66.39 69.58 25.47
CA SER A 54 -66.48 70.73 26.36
C SER A 54 -67.93 71.23 26.38
N ASN A 55 -68.67 70.84 27.43
CA ASN A 55 -69.96 71.43 27.77
C ASN A 55 -69.74 72.88 28.22
N LYS A 56 -69.97 73.82 27.31
CA LYS A 56 -70.14 75.24 27.65
C LYS A 56 -71.40 75.76 26.96
N GLU A 57 -72.49 75.75 27.72
CA GLU A 57 -73.67 76.55 27.43
C GLU A 57 -73.25 78.03 27.39
N MET A 58 -73.30 78.62 26.19
CA MET A 58 -73.52 80.05 26.03
C MET A 58 -74.40 80.27 24.81
N SER A 59 -75.62 80.71 25.10
CA SER A 59 -76.57 81.31 24.19
C SER A 59 -75.93 82.44 23.38
N SER A 60 -75.65 82.17 22.11
CA SER A 60 -75.61 83.20 21.07
C SER A 60 -75.95 82.53 19.75
N THR A 61 -76.93 83.08 19.04
CA THR A 61 -77.29 82.62 17.69
C THR A 61 -76.08 82.81 16.78
N PRO A 62 -75.57 81.74 16.13
CA PRO A 62 -74.36 81.85 15.34
C PRO A 62 -74.63 82.67 14.07
N LYS A 63 -73.75 83.62 13.79
CA LYS A 63 -73.75 84.38 12.53
C LYS A 63 -73.66 83.41 11.34
N PRO A 64 -74.37 83.65 10.23
CA PRO A 64 -74.54 82.68 9.13
C PRO A 64 -73.21 82.18 8.51
N HIS A 65 -72.14 82.97 8.58
CA HIS A 65 -70.82 82.60 8.06
C HIS A 65 -70.04 81.59 8.95
N GLN A 66 -70.39 81.42 10.22
CA GLN A 66 -69.75 80.42 11.11
C GLN A 66 -70.39 79.02 10.96
N LEU A 67 -71.71 78.96 10.75
CA LEU A 67 -72.42 77.72 10.42
C LEU A 67 -71.94 77.12 9.10
N SER A 68 -71.64 77.94 8.09
CA SER A 68 -71.07 77.48 6.82
C SER A 68 -69.72 76.79 7.00
N LYS A 69 -68.82 77.34 7.83
CA LYS A 69 -67.51 76.73 8.12
C LYS A 69 -67.65 75.43 8.93
N GLN A 70 -68.52 75.39 9.93
CA GLN A 70 -68.79 74.18 10.71
C GLN A 70 -69.49 73.08 9.89
N CYS A 71 -70.44 73.41 9.02
CA CYS A 71 -71.06 72.43 8.11
C CYS A 71 -70.04 71.89 7.10
N SER A 72 -69.13 72.73 6.60
CA SER A 72 -68.05 72.27 5.72
C SER A 72 -67.06 71.35 6.45
N SER A 73 -66.71 71.60 7.72
CA SER A 73 -65.86 70.69 8.50
C SER A 73 -66.56 69.37 8.85
N ILE A 74 -67.86 69.41 9.13
CA ILE A 74 -68.68 68.21 9.40
C ILE A 74 -68.79 67.32 8.15
N LEU A 75 -68.81 67.90 6.95
CA LEU A 75 -68.85 67.14 5.69
C LEU A 75 -67.45 66.68 5.22
N ASN A 76 -66.41 67.44 5.51
CA ASN A 76 -65.03 67.11 5.13
C ASN A 76 -64.42 65.99 5.98
N LEU A 77 -64.80 65.86 7.26
CA LEU A 77 -64.28 64.82 8.16
C LEU A 77 -64.66 63.39 7.71
N PRO A 78 -65.95 63.07 7.42
CA PRO A 78 -66.35 61.78 6.85
C PRO A 78 -65.65 61.49 5.52
N GLN A 79 -65.50 62.50 4.65
CA GLN A 79 -64.84 62.32 3.36
C GLN A 79 -63.34 61.96 3.53
N SER A 80 -62.64 62.61 4.46
CA SER A 80 -61.25 62.28 4.78
C SER A 80 -61.10 60.86 5.36
N LEU A 81 -62.05 60.44 6.20
CA LEU A 81 -62.09 59.10 6.78
C LEU A 81 -62.39 58.04 5.70
N ILE A 82 -63.32 58.30 4.79
CA ILE A 82 -63.62 57.42 3.64
C ILE A 82 -62.38 57.26 2.75
N SER A 83 -61.68 58.36 2.44
CA SER A 83 -60.44 58.32 1.66
C SER A 83 -59.36 57.50 2.35
N ARG A 84 -59.16 57.66 3.67
CA ARG A 84 -58.21 56.87 4.45
C ARG A 84 -58.57 55.38 4.45
N LEU A 85 -59.83 55.03 4.70
CA LEU A 85 -60.29 53.64 4.70
C LEU A 85 -60.15 52.99 3.32
N ARG A 86 -60.37 53.73 2.22
CA ARG A 86 -60.11 53.24 0.86
C ARG A 86 -58.62 52.96 0.65
N LEU A 87 -57.75 53.87 1.06
CA LEU A 87 -56.30 53.70 0.98
C LEU A 87 -55.84 52.47 1.80
N ASP A 88 -56.32 52.33 3.04
CA ASP A 88 -55.99 51.19 3.89
C ASP A 88 -56.48 49.88 3.26
N ARG A 89 -57.71 49.84 2.76
CA ARG A 89 -58.24 48.67 2.04
C ARG A 89 -57.34 48.29 0.86
N ASP A 90 -56.94 49.26 0.05
CA ASP A 90 -56.13 49.00 -1.14
C ASP A 90 -54.71 48.57 -0.73
N ARG A 91 -54.17 49.11 0.37
CA ARG A 91 -52.90 48.65 0.97
C ARG A 91 -52.98 47.21 1.45
N TRP A 92 -54.04 46.84 2.17
CA TRP A 92 -54.26 45.45 2.62
C TRP A 92 -54.42 44.49 1.44
N ARG A 93 -55.11 44.90 0.36
CA ARG A 93 -55.21 44.09 -0.87
C ARG A 93 -53.86 43.85 -1.52
N HIS A 94 -53.04 44.89 -1.68
CA HIS A 94 -51.69 44.75 -2.24
C HIS A 94 -50.81 43.84 -1.36
N LEU A 95 -50.88 44.00 -0.04
CA LEU A 95 -50.11 43.17 0.89
C LEU A 95 -50.55 41.71 0.83
N ALA A 96 -51.86 41.43 0.81
CA ALA A 96 -52.40 40.09 0.65
C ALA A 96 -51.98 39.43 -0.68
N GLN A 97 -52.00 40.18 -1.78
CA GLN A 97 -51.55 39.68 -3.09
C GLN A 97 -50.04 39.39 -3.10
N LYS A 98 -49.21 40.25 -2.48
CA LYS A 98 -47.77 40.00 -2.32
C LYS A 98 -47.51 38.75 -1.47
N GLN A 99 -48.26 38.55 -0.39
CA GLN A 99 -48.13 37.35 0.43
C GLN A 99 -48.59 36.09 -0.31
N ALA A 100 -49.70 36.15 -1.05
CA ALA A 100 -50.19 35.03 -1.84
C ALA A 100 -49.18 34.58 -2.90
N THR A 101 -48.58 35.54 -3.63
CA THR A 101 -47.51 35.25 -4.60
C THR A 101 -46.27 34.68 -3.92
N SER A 102 -45.84 35.26 -2.80
CA SER A 102 -44.71 34.73 -2.01
C SER A 102 -44.94 33.30 -1.55
N ILE A 103 -46.12 32.97 -1.01
CA ILE A 103 -46.47 31.61 -0.57
C ILE A 103 -46.47 30.64 -1.74
N SER A 104 -47.01 31.05 -2.89
CA SER A 104 -47.01 30.23 -4.11
C SER A 104 -45.58 29.92 -4.58
N THR A 105 -44.70 30.92 -4.62
CA THR A 105 -43.30 30.71 -5.01
C THR A 105 -42.54 29.82 -4.03
N LEU A 106 -42.81 29.97 -2.72
CA LEU A 106 -42.20 29.12 -1.69
C LEU A 106 -42.70 27.68 -1.81
N GLY A 107 -43.99 27.47 -2.10
CA GLY A 107 -44.56 26.16 -2.34
C GLY A 107 -43.92 25.45 -3.53
N GLN A 108 -43.72 26.15 -4.65
CA GLN A 108 -43.00 25.62 -5.81
C GLN A 108 -41.54 25.28 -5.47
N SER A 109 -40.85 26.14 -4.73
CA SER A 109 -39.48 25.88 -4.29
C SER A 109 -39.40 24.64 -3.40
N LEU A 110 -40.34 24.46 -2.48
CA LEU A 110 -40.39 23.30 -1.59
C LEU A 110 -40.62 22.01 -2.39
N GLN A 111 -41.54 22.05 -3.36
CA GLN A 111 -41.80 20.90 -4.24
C GLN A 111 -40.55 20.52 -5.04
N ASN A 112 -39.82 21.50 -5.59
CA ASN A 112 -38.57 21.25 -6.30
C ASN A 112 -37.50 20.62 -5.39
N LEU A 113 -37.38 21.10 -4.14
CA LEU A 113 -36.47 20.52 -3.15
C LEU A 113 -36.87 19.09 -2.76
N GLN A 114 -38.17 18.80 -2.67
CA GLN A 114 -38.66 17.47 -2.39
C GLN A 114 -38.30 16.49 -3.51
N ILE A 115 -38.48 16.91 -4.77
CA ILE A 115 -38.07 16.12 -5.94
C ILE A 115 -36.56 15.89 -5.92
N ALA A 116 -35.76 16.93 -5.72
CA ALA A 116 -34.29 16.82 -5.67
C ALA A 116 -33.82 15.91 -4.52
N THR A 117 -34.50 15.94 -3.37
CA THR A 117 -34.18 15.06 -2.24
C THR A 117 -34.49 13.60 -2.58
N ALA A 118 -35.62 13.35 -3.25
CA ALA A 118 -35.99 12.00 -3.68
C ALA A 118 -35.01 11.44 -4.72
N THR A 119 -34.58 12.26 -5.70
CA THR A 119 -33.60 11.82 -6.71
C THR A 119 -32.24 11.51 -6.07
N LEU A 120 -31.74 12.39 -5.21
CA LEU A 120 -30.48 12.17 -4.49
C LEU A 120 -30.55 10.94 -3.57
N SER A 121 -31.70 10.69 -2.94
CA SER A 121 -31.89 9.49 -2.13
C SER A 121 -31.83 8.22 -2.97
N ALA A 122 -32.43 8.22 -4.17
CA ALA A 122 -32.38 7.08 -5.08
C ALA A 122 -30.96 6.83 -5.61
N GLU A 123 -30.24 7.89 -6.00
CA GLU A 123 -28.85 7.80 -6.42
C GLU A 123 -27.94 7.27 -5.30
N ASN A 124 -28.15 7.72 -4.06
CA ASN A 124 -27.39 7.24 -2.91
C ASN A 124 -27.63 5.75 -2.65
N ALA A 125 -28.88 5.28 -2.73
CA ALA A 125 -29.20 3.85 -2.62
C ALA A 125 -28.54 3.02 -3.74
N GLN A 126 -28.50 3.55 -4.96
CA GLN A 126 -27.81 2.90 -6.08
C GLN A 126 -26.29 2.84 -5.86
N LEU A 127 -25.68 3.92 -5.34
CA LEU A 127 -24.27 3.95 -5.00
C LEU A 127 -23.94 2.94 -3.89
N GLN A 128 -24.78 2.84 -2.86
CA GLN A 128 -24.63 1.85 -1.80
C GLN A 128 -24.64 0.42 -2.34
N ALA A 129 -25.64 0.08 -3.18
CA ALA A 129 -25.70 -1.23 -3.82
C ALA A 129 -24.45 -1.55 -4.66
N ARG A 130 -23.93 -0.57 -5.42
CA ARG A 130 -22.67 -0.73 -6.18
C ARG A 130 -21.48 -0.94 -5.25
N THR A 131 -21.38 -0.21 -4.14
CA THR A 131 -20.29 -0.38 -3.18
C THR A 131 -20.32 -1.77 -2.54
N GLU A 132 -21.49 -2.31 -2.23
CA GLU A 132 -21.63 -3.68 -1.70
C GLU A 132 -21.14 -4.73 -2.70
N ILE A 133 -21.49 -4.57 -3.98
CA ILE A 133 -21.00 -5.45 -5.07
C ILE A 133 -19.47 -5.39 -5.17
N HIS A 134 -18.89 -4.19 -5.14
CA HIS A 134 -17.43 -4.02 -5.20
C HIS A 134 -16.74 -4.62 -3.97
N LEU A 135 -17.30 -4.44 -2.77
CA LEU A 135 -16.76 -5.04 -1.55
C LEU A 135 -16.79 -6.58 -1.60
N ALA A 136 -17.87 -7.16 -2.12
CA ALA A 136 -17.95 -8.61 -2.34
C ALA A 136 -16.88 -9.09 -3.34
N ALA A 137 -16.68 -8.36 -4.44
CA ALA A 137 -15.63 -8.68 -5.42
C ALA A 137 -14.22 -8.56 -4.83
N ILE A 138 -13.96 -7.55 -4.01
CA ILE A 138 -12.67 -7.41 -3.31
C ILE A 138 -12.44 -8.60 -2.37
N ALA A 139 -13.47 -9.03 -1.63
CA ALA A 139 -13.37 -10.17 -0.73
C ALA A 139 -13.07 -11.48 -1.50
N THR A 140 -13.71 -11.71 -2.65
CA THR A 140 -13.44 -12.89 -3.48
C THR A 140 -12.02 -12.86 -4.05
N LEU A 141 -11.59 -11.73 -4.62
CA LEU A 141 -10.23 -11.56 -5.15
C LEU A 141 -9.15 -11.70 -4.07
N THR A 142 -9.40 -11.18 -2.87
CA THR A 142 -8.45 -11.33 -1.74
C THR A 142 -8.35 -12.79 -1.32
N SER A 143 -9.46 -13.52 -1.33
CA SER A 143 -9.48 -14.96 -1.02
C SER A 143 -8.73 -15.78 -2.07
N THR A 144 -8.93 -15.50 -3.37
CA THR A 144 -8.21 -16.19 -4.44
C THR A 144 -6.72 -15.89 -4.40
N LEU A 145 -6.33 -14.65 -4.15
CA LEU A 145 -4.93 -14.26 -4.01
C LEU A 145 -4.26 -15.00 -2.83
N ARG A 146 -4.93 -15.09 -1.68
CA ARG A 146 -4.43 -15.87 -0.54
C ARG A 146 -4.24 -17.35 -0.87
N ASN A 147 -5.18 -17.94 -1.63
CA ASN A 147 -5.08 -19.33 -2.07
C ASN A 147 -3.90 -19.52 -3.04
N VAL A 148 -3.70 -18.60 -3.99
CA VAL A 148 -2.55 -18.64 -4.90
C VAL A 148 -1.23 -18.49 -4.15
N ALA A 149 -1.16 -17.58 -3.17
CA ALA A 149 0.02 -17.42 -2.31
C ALA A 149 0.34 -18.74 -1.57
N GLY A 150 -0.64 -19.36 -0.91
CA GLY A 150 -0.42 -20.63 -0.22
C GLY A 150 0.00 -21.78 -1.16
N LYS A 151 -0.50 -21.80 -2.41
CA LYS A 151 -0.03 -22.76 -3.42
C LYS A 151 1.41 -22.47 -3.86
N ASN A 152 1.79 -21.19 -3.98
CA ASN A 152 3.14 -20.80 -4.32
C ASN A 152 4.13 -21.25 -3.22
N ASP A 153 3.83 -20.97 -1.96
CA ASP A 153 4.66 -21.39 -0.82
C ASP A 153 4.83 -22.93 -0.76
N ALA A 154 3.76 -23.67 -1.05
CA ALA A 154 3.81 -25.12 -1.16
C ALA A 154 4.66 -25.60 -2.35
N LEU A 155 4.62 -24.90 -3.49
CA LEU A 155 5.47 -25.22 -4.64
C LEU A 155 6.94 -24.93 -4.36
N LEU A 156 7.26 -23.79 -3.74
CA LEU A 156 8.61 -23.45 -3.29
C LEU A 156 9.16 -24.52 -2.35
N SER A 157 8.37 -24.93 -1.36
CA SER A 157 8.76 -26.01 -0.44
C SER A 157 9.06 -27.32 -1.18
N ARG A 158 8.26 -27.68 -2.20
CA ARG A 158 8.48 -28.87 -3.03
C ARG A 158 9.73 -28.75 -3.91
N VAL A 159 10.05 -27.55 -4.40
CA VAL A 159 11.29 -27.29 -5.14
C VAL A 159 12.49 -27.48 -4.20
N ASP A 160 12.43 -26.97 -2.98
CA ASP A 160 13.49 -27.14 -1.98
C ASP A 160 13.69 -28.61 -1.55
N ASP A 161 12.61 -29.38 -1.46
CA ASP A 161 12.68 -30.84 -1.23
C ASP A 161 13.32 -31.56 -2.42
N ALA A 162 12.94 -31.19 -3.65
CA ALA A 162 13.45 -31.78 -4.87
C ALA A 162 14.94 -31.48 -5.07
N THR A 163 15.38 -30.25 -4.83
CA THR A 163 16.79 -29.86 -4.91
C THR A 163 17.63 -30.61 -3.88
N ARG A 164 17.16 -30.74 -2.62
CA ARG A 164 17.81 -31.57 -1.60
C ARG A 164 17.90 -33.04 -2.01
N SER A 165 16.84 -33.59 -2.60
CA SER A 165 16.83 -34.98 -3.08
C SER A 165 17.80 -35.20 -4.25
N LEU A 166 17.86 -34.24 -5.18
CA LEU A 166 18.80 -34.25 -6.30
C LEU A 166 20.25 -34.21 -5.81
N LEU A 167 20.57 -33.36 -4.83
CA LEU A 167 21.89 -33.31 -4.22
C LEU A 167 22.28 -34.65 -3.55
N ARG A 168 21.34 -35.30 -2.87
CA ARG A 168 21.57 -36.65 -2.29
C ARG A 168 21.82 -37.70 -3.37
N LEU A 169 21.07 -37.64 -4.46
CA LEU A 169 21.25 -38.56 -5.59
C LEU A 169 22.62 -38.35 -6.24
N GLN A 170 23.02 -37.10 -6.50
CA GLN A 170 24.35 -36.79 -7.02
C GLN A 170 25.48 -37.29 -6.10
N LYS A 171 25.33 -37.17 -4.79
CA LYS A 171 26.30 -37.73 -3.82
C LYS A 171 26.36 -39.26 -3.92
N SER A 172 25.20 -39.93 -4.03
CA SER A 172 25.12 -41.39 -4.22
C SER A 172 25.76 -41.84 -5.54
N ASP A 173 25.53 -41.12 -6.64
CA ASP A 173 26.11 -41.44 -7.94
C ASP A 173 27.63 -41.23 -7.97
N ARG A 174 28.14 -40.18 -7.32
CA ARG A 174 29.59 -40.01 -7.10
C ARG A 174 30.19 -41.18 -6.31
N ALA A 175 29.51 -41.63 -5.25
CA ALA A 175 29.96 -42.78 -4.46
C ALA A 175 29.97 -44.08 -5.28
N LYS A 176 28.95 -44.31 -6.11
CA LYS A 176 28.92 -45.45 -7.06
C LYS A 176 30.07 -45.35 -8.07
N GLY A 177 30.36 -44.17 -8.60
CA GLY A 177 31.50 -43.94 -9.50
C GLY A 177 32.83 -44.30 -8.84
N LYS A 178 33.08 -43.82 -7.61
CA LYS A 178 34.27 -44.19 -6.82
C LYS A 178 34.37 -45.71 -6.60
N MET A 179 33.26 -46.38 -6.30
CA MET A 179 33.22 -47.84 -6.13
C MET A 179 33.58 -48.59 -7.42
N GLN A 180 33.05 -48.13 -8.57
CA GLN A 180 33.39 -48.70 -9.87
C GLN A 180 34.87 -48.51 -10.21
N GLN A 181 35.43 -47.32 -9.94
CA GLN A 181 36.84 -47.05 -10.13
C GLN A 181 37.69 -48.01 -9.28
N ARG A 182 37.43 -48.11 -7.97
CA ARG A 182 38.11 -49.08 -7.07
C ARG A 182 38.01 -50.52 -7.58
N ASN A 183 36.85 -50.93 -8.09
CA ASN A 183 36.67 -52.27 -8.66
C ASN A 183 37.54 -52.49 -9.92
N LEU A 184 37.66 -51.48 -10.79
CA LEU A 184 38.54 -51.53 -11.96
C LEU A 184 40.01 -51.57 -11.57
N THR A 185 40.44 -50.77 -10.60
CA THR A 185 41.83 -50.81 -10.09
C THR A 185 42.16 -52.16 -9.48
N LEU A 186 41.28 -52.71 -8.64
CA LEU A 186 41.46 -54.04 -8.06
C LEU A 186 41.55 -55.13 -9.14
N LYS A 187 40.69 -55.09 -10.17
CA LYS A 187 40.76 -56.02 -11.31
C LYS A 187 42.08 -55.91 -12.06
N ALA A 188 42.55 -54.68 -12.33
CA ALA A 188 43.83 -54.45 -12.98
C ALA A 188 45.01 -54.96 -12.14
N LEU A 189 44.98 -54.72 -10.82
CA LEU A 189 45.97 -55.19 -9.87
C LEU A 189 46.03 -56.72 -9.86
N LEU A 190 44.87 -57.39 -9.76
CA LEU A 190 44.74 -58.84 -9.78
C LEU A 190 45.31 -59.44 -11.08
N ASN A 191 45.01 -58.83 -12.22
CA ASN A 191 45.59 -59.25 -13.51
C ASN A 191 47.12 -59.10 -13.50
N ARG A 192 47.65 -57.96 -13.03
CA ARG A 192 49.10 -57.71 -12.93
C ARG A 192 49.79 -58.74 -12.03
N TYR A 193 49.21 -59.10 -10.89
CA TYR A 193 49.76 -60.13 -10.00
C TYR A 193 49.58 -61.54 -10.57
N SER A 194 48.51 -61.82 -11.30
CA SER A 194 48.36 -63.11 -12.00
C SER A 194 49.41 -63.29 -13.10
N GLU A 195 49.81 -62.21 -13.78
CA GLU A 195 50.86 -62.21 -14.79
C GLU A 195 52.28 -62.21 -14.16
N LYS A 196 52.48 -61.48 -13.05
CA LYS A 196 53.76 -61.42 -12.32
C LYS A 196 54.03 -62.60 -11.39
N GLY A 197 53.02 -63.40 -11.03
CA GLY A 197 53.17 -64.64 -10.26
C GLY A 197 54.04 -65.70 -10.95
N VAL A 198 54.41 -65.47 -12.22
CA VAL A 198 55.37 -66.30 -12.97
C VAL A 198 56.80 -65.69 -13.00
N ALA A 199 57.02 -64.46 -12.52
CA ALA A 199 58.28 -63.74 -12.76
C ALA A 199 58.88 -62.90 -11.60
N ALA A 200 58.29 -62.86 -10.38
CA ALA A 200 58.51 -61.76 -9.43
C ALA A 200 59.34 -62.00 -8.14
N GLU A 201 60.22 -63.00 -8.05
CA GLU A 201 61.10 -63.12 -6.86
C GLU A 201 62.39 -62.28 -6.93
N ALA A 202 62.76 -61.71 -8.09
CA ALA A 202 64.07 -61.07 -8.28
C ALA A 202 64.06 -59.53 -8.46
N LYS A 203 62.90 -58.85 -8.37
CA LYS A 203 62.76 -57.43 -8.73
C LYS A 203 62.26 -56.50 -7.62
N ALA A 204 61.97 -57.05 -6.44
CA ALA A 204 61.30 -56.32 -5.35
C ALA A 204 62.17 -55.23 -4.69
N ASP A 205 63.48 -55.41 -4.60
CA ASP A 205 64.36 -54.49 -3.86
C ASP A 205 64.75 -53.21 -4.61
N ALA A 206 64.63 -53.18 -5.95
CA ALA A 206 64.95 -51.99 -6.75
C ALA A 206 63.73 -51.06 -6.89
N ASP A 207 62.52 -51.61 -6.89
CA ASP A 207 61.28 -50.84 -7.04
C ASP A 207 60.93 -50.07 -5.75
N THR A 208 61.34 -50.56 -4.57
CA THR A 208 61.13 -49.91 -3.26
C THR A 208 61.97 -48.64 -3.10
N GLU A 209 63.23 -48.66 -3.56
CA GLU A 209 64.12 -47.50 -3.48
C GLU A 209 63.68 -46.36 -4.42
N SER A 210 63.10 -46.70 -5.59
CA SER A 210 62.48 -45.70 -6.47
C SER A 210 61.19 -45.14 -5.89
N ALA A 211 60.36 -45.98 -5.28
CA ALA A 211 59.10 -45.54 -4.67
C ALA A 211 59.33 -44.60 -3.48
N LEU A 212 60.35 -44.86 -2.65
CA LEU A 212 60.73 -43.97 -1.55
C LEU A 212 61.23 -42.61 -2.04
N ARG A 213 61.95 -42.55 -3.17
CA ARG A 213 62.40 -41.28 -3.77
C ARG A 213 61.24 -40.47 -4.37
N GLU A 214 60.30 -41.15 -5.02
CA GLU A 214 59.10 -40.53 -5.57
C GLU A 214 58.19 -40.00 -4.45
N ALA A 215 58.01 -40.78 -3.37
CA ALA A 215 57.31 -40.35 -2.16
C ALA A 215 57.97 -39.12 -1.51
N LEU A 216 59.30 -39.09 -1.45
CA LEU A 216 60.03 -37.94 -0.91
C LEU A 216 59.86 -36.69 -1.79
N ALA A 217 59.88 -36.83 -3.12
CA ALA A 217 59.64 -35.72 -4.03
C ALA A 217 58.20 -35.18 -3.90
N ALA A 218 57.21 -36.06 -3.85
CA ALA A 218 55.80 -35.69 -3.64
C ALA A 218 55.56 -35.05 -2.27
N ALA A 219 56.27 -35.50 -1.23
CA ALA A 219 56.25 -34.87 0.09
C ALA A 219 56.83 -33.46 0.06
N CYS A 220 57.94 -33.23 -0.65
CA CYS A 220 58.52 -31.90 -0.81
C CYS A 220 57.58 -30.95 -1.55
N GLU A 221 57.00 -31.35 -2.68
CA GLU A 221 56.03 -30.53 -3.42
C GLU A 221 54.83 -30.17 -2.54
N ARG A 222 54.32 -31.12 -1.75
CA ARG A 222 53.19 -30.87 -0.85
C ARG A 222 53.54 -29.93 0.31
N ILE A 223 54.76 -30.01 0.84
CA ILE A 223 55.24 -29.06 1.86
C ILE A 223 55.28 -27.65 1.28
N GLU A 224 55.82 -27.48 0.06
CA GLU A 224 55.86 -26.18 -0.62
C GLU A 224 54.44 -25.60 -0.85
N GLU A 225 53.47 -26.44 -1.23
CA GLU A 225 52.08 -26.00 -1.38
C GLU A 225 51.43 -25.60 -0.04
N LEU A 226 51.69 -26.34 1.03
CA LEU A 226 51.21 -26.03 2.38
C LEU A 226 51.83 -24.73 2.90
N GLU A 227 53.12 -24.53 2.68
CA GLU A 227 53.83 -23.29 3.01
C GLU A 227 53.28 -22.10 2.21
N GLY A 228 52.98 -22.28 0.93
CA GLY A 228 52.39 -21.25 0.08
C GLY A 228 50.98 -20.83 0.53
N ARG A 229 50.11 -21.79 0.86
CA ARG A 229 48.76 -21.48 1.38
C ARG A 229 48.79 -20.94 2.81
N GLY A 230 49.73 -21.41 3.63
CA GLY A 230 49.97 -20.87 4.97
C GLY A 230 50.46 -19.43 4.92
N SER A 231 51.37 -19.10 4.01
CA SER A 231 51.81 -17.71 3.76
C SER A 231 50.65 -16.84 3.29
N ALA A 232 49.82 -17.32 2.36
CA ALA A 232 48.65 -16.55 1.89
C ALA A 232 47.64 -16.27 3.01
N LEU A 233 47.45 -17.21 3.94
CA LEU A 233 46.61 -17.01 5.13
C LEU A 233 47.24 -15.99 6.10
N LEU A 234 48.54 -16.08 6.35
CA LEU A 234 49.26 -15.11 7.20
C LEU A 234 49.24 -13.70 6.59
N ASP A 235 49.46 -13.57 5.28
CA ASP A 235 49.39 -12.29 4.58
C ASP A 235 47.96 -11.71 4.58
N ALA A 236 46.92 -12.56 4.55
CA ALA A 236 45.53 -12.12 4.65
C ALA A 236 45.20 -11.61 6.07
N LEU A 237 45.75 -12.27 7.11
CA LEU A 237 45.62 -11.84 8.49
C LEU A 237 46.39 -10.54 8.79
N GLU A 238 47.58 -10.36 8.22
CA GLU A 238 48.37 -9.12 8.37
C GLU A 238 47.65 -7.92 7.74
N ARG A 239 47.04 -8.09 6.56
CA ARG A 239 46.20 -7.05 5.93
C ARG A 239 44.94 -6.73 6.75
N GLN A 240 44.37 -7.72 7.42
CA GLN A 240 43.21 -7.50 8.30
C GLN A 240 43.57 -6.64 9.53
N GLU A 241 44.80 -6.73 10.05
CA GLU A 241 45.26 -5.91 11.17
C GLU A 241 45.62 -4.47 10.75
N ASP A 242 46.05 -4.25 9.50
CA ASP A 242 46.39 -2.92 8.98
C ASP A 242 45.17 -2.09 8.50
N ASP A 243 44.06 -2.74 8.12
CA ASP A 243 42.84 -2.09 7.60
C ASP A 243 41.84 -1.65 8.69
N GLU A 244 42.16 -1.77 9.98
CA GLU A 244 41.29 -1.33 11.09
C GLU A 244 41.11 0.21 11.22
N CYS A 245 41.67 1.02 10.30
CA CYS A 245 41.68 2.48 10.41
C CYS A 245 40.89 3.28 9.36
N GLU A 246 40.32 2.71 8.30
CA GLU A 246 39.46 3.47 7.38
C GLU A 246 38.22 2.66 6.94
N ASP A 247 37.05 3.22 7.20
CA ASP A 247 35.72 2.73 6.83
C ASP A 247 35.57 2.64 5.30
N GLU A 248 36.14 1.64 4.63
CA GLU A 248 35.77 1.26 3.26
C GLU A 248 36.40 -0.10 2.89
N GLU A 249 35.66 -1.19 3.10
CA GLU A 249 35.52 -2.37 2.21
C GLU A 249 35.21 -3.66 3.01
N MET A 250 34.03 -4.24 2.73
CA MET A 250 33.60 -5.55 3.22
C MET A 250 34.42 -6.74 2.62
N ASP A 251 35.63 -6.51 2.11
CA ASP A 251 36.39 -7.51 1.34
C ASP A 251 37.50 -8.20 2.16
N GLY A 252 38.09 -7.51 3.15
CA GLY A 252 39.16 -8.10 3.98
C GLY A 252 38.73 -9.34 4.78
N GLY A 253 37.52 -9.31 5.35
CA GLY A 253 36.96 -10.46 6.07
C GLY A 253 36.57 -11.64 5.18
N ALA A 254 36.23 -11.39 3.91
CA ALA A 254 35.93 -12.44 2.95
C ALA A 254 37.21 -13.14 2.46
N SER A 255 38.27 -12.36 2.24
CA SER A 255 39.59 -12.87 1.83
C SER A 255 40.23 -13.79 2.87
N VAL A 256 40.16 -13.42 4.16
CA VAL A 256 40.70 -14.25 5.27
C VAL A 256 39.96 -15.58 5.39
N VAL A 257 38.63 -15.57 5.27
CA VAL A 257 37.81 -16.79 5.32
C VAL A 257 38.09 -17.69 4.11
N GLU A 258 38.29 -17.12 2.92
CA GLU A 258 38.64 -17.88 1.72
C GLU A 258 40.02 -18.54 1.85
N ALA A 259 41.01 -17.81 2.36
CA ALA A 259 42.35 -18.34 2.63
C ALA A 259 42.34 -19.44 3.72
N GLU A 260 41.55 -19.28 4.78
CA GLU A 260 41.41 -20.30 5.83
C GLU A 260 40.76 -21.57 5.29
N VAL A 261 39.70 -21.43 4.49
CA VAL A 261 39.01 -22.57 3.85
C VAL A 261 39.96 -23.29 2.89
N ALA A 262 40.77 -22.56 2.12
CA ALA A 262 41.75 -23.14 1.21
C ALA A 262 42.90 -23.87 1.93
N PHE A 263 43.36 -23.35 3.08
CA PHE A 263 44.39 -23.99 3.91
C PHE A 263 43.84 -25.23 4.62
N ARG A 264 42.65 -25.13 5.23
CA ARG A 264 42.01 -26.25 5.93
C ARG A 264 41.59 -27.37 4.96
N GLY A 265 41.05 -27.02 3.79
CA GLY A 265 40.68 -27.99 2.76
C GLY A 265 41.86 -28.82 2.26
N MET A 266 43.09 -28.30 2.37
CA MET A 266 44.32 -29.01 2.03
C MET A 266 44.73 -30.05 3.10
N LEU A 267 44.48 -29.74 4.37
CA LEU A 267 44.75 -30.62 5.51
C LEU A 267 43.70 -31.73 5.65
N GLU A 268 42.46 -31.45 5.27
CA GLU A 268 41.34 -32.39 5.28
C GLU A 268 41.21 -33.20 3.99
N ASP A 269 42.16 -33.02 3.05
CA ASP A 269 42.16 -33.65 1.75
C ASP A 269 42.27 -35.18 1.86
N GLU A 270 41.30 -35.87 1.26
CA GLU A 270 41.22 -37.34 1.26
C GLU A 270 42.43 -37.96 0.55
N GLU A 271 42.91 -37.30 -0.51
CA GLU A 271 44.05 -37.76 -1.31
C GLU A 271 45.35 -37.68 -0.51
N PHE A 272 45.51 -36.65 0.32
CA PHE A 272 46.66 -36.51 1.20
C PHE A 272 46.67 -37.56 2.32
N ARG A 273 45.50 -37.90 2.85
CA ARG A 273 45.37 -38.97 3.86
C ARG A 273 45.68 -40.35 3.26
N GLU A 274 45.18 -40.66 2.06
CA GLU A 274 45.51 -41.90 1.37
C GLU A 274 47.02 -42.00 1.05
N LEU A 275 47.65 -40.89 0.62
CA LEU A 275 49.08 -40.83 0.35
C LEU A 275 49.94 -40.97 1.61
N ARG A 276 49.48 -40.41 2.74
CA ARG A 276 50.12 -40.57 4.05
C ARG A 276 50.04 -42.01 4.55
N GLU A 277 48.89 -42.68 4.41
CA GLU A 277 48.75 -44.11 4.76
C GLU A 277 49.68 -44.99 3.91
N GLU A 278 49.87 -44.65 2.64
CA GLU A 278 50.84 -45.33 1.75
C GLU A 278 52.30 -45.09 2.19
N TRP A 279 52.65 -43.88 2.60
CA TRP A 279 53.98 -43.56 3.13
C TRP A 279 54.27 -44.22 4.48
N GLU A 280 53.30 -44.24 5.40
CA GLU A 280 53.43 -44.96 6.68
C GLU A 280 53.65 -46.47 6.44
N GLY A 281 52.94 -47.05 5.47
CA GLY A 281 53.15 -48.45 5.05
C GLY A 281 54.53 -48.73 4.44
N LEU A 282 55.16 -47.75 3.81
CA LEU A 282 56.51 -47.85 3.25
C LEU A 282 57.63 -47.67 4.31
N LEU A 283 57.37 -46.90 5.37
CA LEU A 283 58.31 -46.64 6.46
C LEU A 283 58.31 -47.73 7.54
N GLY A 284 57.29 -48.59 7.56
CA GLY A 284 57.25 -49.79 8.41
C GLY A 284 57.04 -49.51 9.90
N GLU A 285 56.36 -48.42 10.24
CA GLU A 285 55.82 -48.17 11.59
C GLU A 285 54.34 -48.59 11.69
#